data_AF-A0A143Y8B9-F1
#
_entry.id   AF-A0A143Y8B9-F1
#
_cell.length_a   1.000
_cell.length_b   1.000
_cell.length_c   1.000
_cell.angle_alpha   90.00
_cell.angle_beta   90.00
_cell.angle_gamma   90.00
#
_symmetry.space_group_name_H-M   'P 1'
#
loop_
_entity.id
_entity.type
_entity.pdbx_description
1 polymer ?
#
loop_
_entity_poly.entity_id
_entity_poly.type
_entity_poly.pdbx_seq_one_letter_code
_entity_poly.pdbx_strand_id
1 'polypeptide(L)' 'MRKVAKTCQNYGQRVQNSVFECIVDNMQLTELKIKLLDIIDTNEDSLRVYIIGNNYKNKVEHFGTKKAINLEDVLFF' A
#
# COMPACT_ATOMS: atom_id res chain seq x y z
N MET A 1 -11.69 -1.39 -8.37
CA MET A 1 -11.08 -1.44 -7.02
C MET A 1 -10.73 -2.83 -6.47
N ARG A 2 -11.54 -3.89 -6.60
CA ARG A 2 -11.22 -5.21 -5.98
C ARG A 2 -9.86 -5.79 -6.41
N LYS A 3 -9.49 -5.64 -7.69
CA LYS A 3 -8.21 -6.13 -8.24
C LYS A 3 -7.01 -5.39 -7.63
N VAL A 4 -7.01 -4.05 -7.66
CA VAL A 4 -5.97 -3.20 -7.02
C VAL A 4 -5.79 -3.59 -5.55
N ALA A 5 -6.88 -3.69 -4.80
CA ALA A 5 -6.81 -4.02 -3.39
C ALA A 5 -6.16 -5.38 -3.14
N LYS A 6 -6.56 -6.41 -3.89
CA LYS A 6 -5.97 -7.75 -3.79
C LYS A 6 -4.48 -7.73 -4.14
N THR A 7 -4.09 -7.01 -5.19
CA THR A 7 -2.68 -6.89 -5.61
C THR A 7 -1.84 -6.20 -4.53
N CYS A 8 -2.29 -5.07 -3.97
CA CYS A 8 -1.53 -4.36 -2.94
C CYS A 8 -1.46 -5.12 -1.61
N GLN A 9 -2.53 -5.82 -1.21
CA GLN A 9 -2.58 -6.57 0.05
C GLN A 9 -1.61 -7.76 0.10
N ASN A 10 -1.09 -8.22 -1.05
CA ASN A 10 -0.03 -9.22 -1.07
C ASN A 10 1.32 -8.68 -0.57
N TYR A 11 1.47 -7.35 -0.50
CA TYR A 11 2.70 -6.66 -0.15
C TYR A 11 2.55 -5.72 1.07
N GLY A 12 1.38 -5.74 1.71
CA GLY A 12 1.13 -4.87 2.87
C GLY A 12 -0.35 -4.76 3.22
N GLN A 13 -0.78 -3.58 3.65
CA GLN A 13 -2.09 -3.37 4.24
C GLN A 13 -2.89 -2.28 3.54
N ARG A 14 -4.21 -2.37 3.70
CA ARG A 14 -5.15 -1.35 3.26
C ARG A 14 -5.49 -0.43 4.43
N VAL A 15 -5.04 0.82 4.37
CA VAL A 15 -5.23 1.81 5.45
C VAL A 15 -6.46 2.70 5.25
N GLN A 16 -6.93 2.86 4.02
CA GLN A 16 -8.21 3.51 3.70
C GLN A 16 -8.93 2.79 2.55
N ASN A 17 -10.06 3.32 2.08
CA ASN A 17 -10.80 2.68 0.98
C ASN A 17 -9.95 2.48 -0.28
N SER A 18 -9.05 3.39 -0.63
CA SER A 18 -8.20 3.26 -1.82
C SER A 18 -6.73 3.62 -1.55
N VAL A 19 -6.30 3.56 -0.29
CA VAL A 19 -4.91 3.83 0.13
C VAL A 19 -4.32 2.58 0.75
N PHE A 20 -3.10 2.26 0.33
CA PHE A 20 -2.38 1.05 0.71
C PHE A 20 -0.97 1.42 1.14
N GLU A 21 -0.53 0.79 2.22
CA GLU A 21 0.86 0.83 2.70
C GLU A 21 1.50 -0.51 2.38
N CYS A 22 2.50 -0.49 1.49
CA CYS A 22 3.22 -1.69 1.06
C CYS A 22 4.67 -1.63 1.52
N ILE A 23 5.15 -2.72 2.13
CA ILE A 23 6.55 -2.88 2.53
C ILE A 23 7.19 -3.78 1.47
N VAL A 24 8.01 -3.19 0.62
CA VAL A 24 8.59 -3.85 -0.56
C VAL A 24 10.04 -3.45 -0.77
N ASP A 25 10.83 -4.36 -1.32
CA ASP A 25 12.13 -4.02 -1.90
C ASP A 25 11.99 -3.37 -3.30
N ASN A 26 13.10 -2.97 -3.90
CA ASN A 26 13.10 -2.31 -5.22
C ASN A 26 12.57 -3.20 -6.35
N MET A 27 12.82 -4.51 -6.29
CA MET A 27 12.37 -5.46 -7.30
C MET A 27 10.85 -5.63 -7.20
N GLN A 28 10.35 -5.89 -5.99
CA GLN A 28 8.93 -6.01 -5.68
C GLN A 28 8.17 -4.71 -5.99
N LEU A 29 8.75 -3.55 -5.72
CA LEU A 29 8.16 -2.27 -6.08
C LEU A 29 7.97 -2.13 -7.59
N THR A 30 8.96 -2.55 -8.38
CA THR A 30 8.91 -2.52 -9.84
C THR A 30 7.81 -3.45 -10.36
N GLU A 31 7.77 -4.67 -9.85
CA GLU A 31 6.74 -5.66 -10.19
C GLU A 31 5.34 -5.18 -9.82
N LEU A 32 5.17 -4.60 -8.62
CA LEU A 32 3.91 -4.06 -8.15
C LEU A 32 3.41 -2.92 -9.04
N LYS A 33 4.30 -2.00 -9.46
CA LYS A 33 3.94 -0.91 -10.37
C LYS A 33 3.41 -1.44 -11.71
N ILE A 34 4.09 -2.43 -12.31
CA ILE A 34 3.65 -3.06 -13.56
C ILE A 34 2.25 -3.65 -13.39
N LYS A 35 2.07 -4.51 -12.36
CA LYS A 35 0.78 -5.15 -12.07
C LYS A 35 -0.34 -4.14 -11.85
N LEU A 36 -0.06 -3.02 -11.19
CA LEU A 36 -1.07 -1.99 -10.94
C LEU A 36 -1.43 -1.21 -12.20
N LEU A 37 -0.46 -0.88 -13.05
CA LEU A 37 -0.69 -0.20 -14.33
C LEU A 37 -1.51 -1.07 -15.30
N ASP A 38 -1.36 -2.40 -15.25
CA ASP A 38 -2.18 -3.33 -16.03
C ASP A 38 -3.64 -3.44 -15.54
N ILE A 39 -3.92 -3.00 -14.30
CA ILE A 39 -5.23 -3.14 -13.66
C ILE A 39 -6.08 -1.88 -13.79
N ILE A 40 -5.46 -0.70 -13.74
CA ILE A 40 -6.17 0.59 -13.76
C ILE A 40 -6.50 1.03 -15.18
N ASP A 41 -7.55 1.83 -15.35
CA ASP A 41 -7.74 2.60 -16.59
C ASP A 41 -7.13 3.98 -16.41
N THR A 42 -6.07 4.31 -17.14
CA THR A 42 -5.36 5.58 -16.97
C THR A 42 -6.15 6.81 -17.44
N ASN A 43 -7.30 6.64 -18.09
CA ASN A 43 -8.18 7.75 -18.45
C ASN A 43 -9.21 8.09 -17.36
N GLU A 44 -9.50 7.13 -16.47
CA GLU A 44 -10.53 7.28 -15.44
C GLU A 44 -9.96 7.21 -14.02
N ASP A 45 -8.88 6.46 -13.83
CA ASP A 45 -8.20 6.23 -12.56
C ASP A 45 -6.89 7.03 -12.48
N SER A 46 -6.43 7.25 -11.25
CA SER A 46 -5.07 7.74 -10.98
C SER A 46 -4.38 6.91 -9.92
N LEU A 47 -3.07 6.72 -10.09
CA LEU A 47 -2.21 6.03 -9.14
C LEU A 47 -1.06 6.94 -8.74
N ARG A 48 -0.84 7.09 -7.44
CA ARG A 48 0.29 7.84 -6.88
C ARG A 48 1.09 6.92 -5.97
N VAL A 49 2.40 6.88 -6.17
CA VAL A 49 3.32 6.04 -5.40
C VAL A 49 4.27 6.96 -4.63
N TYR A 50 4.24 6.85 -3.30
CA TYR A 50 5.10 7.62 -2.40
C TYR A 50 6.12 6.69 -1.75
N ILE A 51 7.42 6.99 -1.92
CA ILE A 51 8.50 6.24 -1.28
C ILE A 51 8.88 7.00 0.00
N ILE A 52 8.49 6.46 1.16
CA ILE A 52 8.57 7.18 2.45
C ILE A 52 9.89 6.85 3.21
N GLY A 53 10.56 5.74 2.83
CA GLY A 53 11.83 5.28 3.38
C GLY A 53 11.70 4.59 4.75
N ASN A 54 12.82 4.10 5.28
CA ASN A 54 12.84 3.22 6.46
C ASN A 54 12.27 3.84 7.75
N ASN A 55 12.26 5.18 7.88
CA ASN A 55 11.72 5.88 9.06
C ASN A 55 10.33 6.48 8.80
N TYR A 56 9.46 5.76 8.10
CA TYR A 56 8.13 6.26 7.73
C TYR A 56 7.17 6.40 8.93
N LYS A 57 7.35 5.59 9.99
CA LYS A 57 6.45 5.55 11.17
C LYS A 57 6.25 6.93 11.82
N ASN A 58 7.29 7.75 11.89
CA ASN A 58 7.21 9.09 12.48
C ASN A 58 6.71 10.17 11.49
N LYS A 59 6.41 9.79 10.24
CA LYS A 59 5.97 10.68 9.17
C LYS A 59 4.49 10.47 8.81
N VAL A 60 3.81 9.55 9.49
CA VAL A 60 2.41 9.22 9.22
C VAL A 60 1.59 9.50 10.47
N GLU A 61 0.64 10.41 10.35
CA GLU A 61 -0.37 10.70 11.36
C GLU A 61 -1.73 10.20 10.87
N HIS A 62 -2.47 9.52 11.74
CA HIS A 62 -3.81 9.04 11.46
C HIS A 62 -4.81 9.68 12.41
N PHE A 63 -5.90 10.21 11.86
CA PHE A 63 -7.03 10.74 12.63
C PHE A 63 -8.31 9.99 12.25
N GLY A 64 -9.06 9.49 13.24
CA GLY A 64 -10.33 8.80 13.02
C GLY A 64 -10.37 7.35 13.52
N THR A 65 -11.37 6.61 13.06
CA THR A 65 -11.82 5.35 13.68
C THR A 65 -11.12 4.09 13.19
N LYS A 66 -10.45 4.12 12.04
CA LYS A 66 -9.84 2.91 11.44
C LYS A 66 -8.35 2.85 11.73
N LYS A 67 -7.97 2.23 12.84
CA LYS A 67 -6.56 1.97 13.14
C LYS A 67 -5.93 1.12 12.03
N ALA A 68 -4.83 1.61 11.47
CA ALA A 68 -3.94 0.79 10.65
C ALA A 68 -3.27 -0.26 11.55
N ILE A 69 -3.05 -1.46 11.02
CA ILE A 69 -2.35 -2.53 11.74
C ILE A 69 -0.85 -2.25 11.60
N ASN A 70 -0.07 -2.41 12.66
CA ASN A 70 1.38 -2.30 12.54
C ASN A 70 1.90 -3.57 11.87
N LEU A 71 2.24 -3.47 10.58
CA LEU A 71 2.74 -4.60 9.77
C LEU A 71 4.09 -5.15 10.26
N GLU A 72 4.84 -4.36 11.02
CA GLU A 72 6.12 -4.77 11.61
C GLU A 72 5.96 -5.33 13.02
N ASP A 73 4.79 -5.20 13.66
CA ASP A 73 4.56 -5.87 14.93
C ASP A 73 4.39 -7.37 14.67
N VAL A 74 5.22 -8.16 15.35
CA VAL A 74 5.19 -9.62 15.31
C VAL A 74 3.77 -10.09 15.66
N LEU A 75 3.14 -10.81 14.73
CA LEU A 75 1.94 -11.59 15.02
C LEU A 75 2.31 -12.68 16.03
N PHE A 76 1.93 -12.48 17.29
CA PHE A 76 1.86 -13.57 18.25
C PHE A 76 0.67 -14.46 17.86
N PHE A 77 0.96 -15.72 17.53
CA PHE A 77 -0.04 -16.79 17.40
C PHE A 77 -0.32 -17.42 18.76
#